data_AF-A0A4U0VDW7-F1
#
_entry.id   AF-A0A4U0VDW7-F1
#
_cell.length_a   1.000
_cell.length_b   1.000
_cell.length_c   1.000
_cell.angle_alpha   90.00
_cell.angle_beta   90.00
_cell.angle_gamma   90.00
#
_symmetry.space_group_name_H-M   'P 1'
#
loop_
_entity.id
_entity.type
_entity.pdbx_description
1 polymer ?
#
loop_
_entity_poly.entity_id
_entity_poly.type
_entity_poly.pdbx_seq_one_letter_code
_entity_poly.pdbx_strand_id
1 'polypeptide(L)'
;MASSKQTTGDTLVLLDERLRRVNYALYGDSEARDSEPSQTTTRSAIAHLRALERTLAQLRARSPAASEVLALQKAHPSLFHPHPSNLPSTLPPSQLAALILAHSQLYTSVSANLTQLQDTRVPDPAGTVKLLDLAPRIEKARVRQEKQAREVAELRARSARVVEQWLEVGMLGMSERWAEWEERLREVEIVVRRREGAKRRENGMV
;
A
#
# COMPACT_ATOMS: atom_id res chain seq x y z
N MET A 1 -64.31 -16.00 -45.28
CA MET A 1 -64.82 -15.52 -43.97
C MET A 1 -64.26 -16.28 -42.76
N ALA A 2 -63.69 -17.49 -42.89
CA ALA A 2 -63.15 -18.26 -41.75
C ALA A 2 -61.71 -17.88 -41.36
N SER A 3 -60.84 -17.55 -42.32
CA SER A 3 -59.44 -17.22 -42.06
C SER A 3 -59.24 -15.93 -41.23
N SER A 4 -60.05 -14.88 -41.44
CA SER A 4 -59.89 -13.65 -40.64
C SER A 4 -60.27 -13.84 -39.18
N LYS A 5 -61.24 -14.73 -38.89
CA LYS A 5 -61.65 -15.05 -37.50
C LYS A 5 -60.57 -15.82 -36.74
N GLN A 6 -59.83 -16.71 -37.43
CA GLN A 6 -58.68 -17.41 -36.85
C GLN A 6 -57.51 -16.45 -36.58
N THR A 7 -57.15 -15.60 -37.54
CA THR A 7 -56.07 -14.62 -37.35
C THR A 7 -56.37 -13.63 -36.21
N THR A 8 -57.63 -13.23 -36.02
CA THR A 8 -58.02 -12.38 -34.88
C THR A 8 -57.95 -13.10 -33.54
N GLY A 9 -58.19 -14.41 -33.52
CA GLY A 9 -58.03 -15.22 -32.31
C GLY A 9 -56.56 -15.36 -31.91
N ASP A 10 -55.70 -15.65 -32.88
CA ASP A 10 -54.26 -15.81 -32.65
C ASP A 10 -53.60 -14.51 -32.19
N THR A 11 -54.01 -13.35 -32.74
CA THR A 11 -53.50 -12.05 -32.28
C THR A 11 -53.98 -11.69 -30.88
N LEU A 12 -55.19 -12.07 -30.49
CA LEU A 12 -55.69 -11.90 -29.13
C LEU A 12 -54.93 -12.76 -28.13
N VAL A 13 -54.64 -14.02 -28.47
CA VAL A 13 -53.83 -14.91 -27.62
C VAL A 13 -52.41 -14.37 -27.47
N LEU A 14 -51.80 -13.89 -28.56
CA LEU A 14 -50.47 -13.26 -28.50
C LEU A 14 -50.48 -11.99 -27.61
N LEU A 15 -51.54 -11.18 -27.70
CA LEU A 15 -51.71 -10.00 -26.87
C LEU A 15 -51.93 -10.37 -25.40
N ASP A 16 -52.71 -11.41 -25.10
CA ASP A 16 -52.92 -11.88 -23.73
C ASP A 16 -51.62 -12.44 -23.14
N GLU A 17 -50.87 -13.25 -23.89
CA GLU A 17 -49.54 -13.73 -23.48
C GLU A 17 -48.57 -12.57 -23.22
N ARG A 18 -48.58 -11.56 -24.09
CA ARG A 18 -47.72 -10.39 -23.91
C ARG A 18 -48.17 -9.54 -22.72
N LEU A 19 -49.48 -9.38 -22.50
CA LEU A 19 -50.01 -8.68 -21.33
C LEU A 19 -49.68 -9.43 -20.04
N ARG A 20 -49.81 -10.76 -20.01
CA ARG A 20 -49.39 -11.60 -18.89
C ARG A 20 -47.91 -11.47 -18.59
N ARG A 21 -47.05 -11.44 -19.61
CA ARG A 21 -45.61 -11.20 -19.44
C ARG A 21 -45.31 -9.79 -18.91
N VAL A 22 -46.00 -8.76 -19.40
CA VAL A 22 -45.85 -7.39 -18.89
C VAL A 22 -46.36 -7.31 -17.45
N ASN A 23 -47.47 -7.96 -17.13
CA ASN A 23 -48.03 -8.03 -15.79
C ASN A 23 -47.07 -8.74 -14.83
N TYR A 24 -46.51 -9.88 -15.24
CA TYR A 24 -45.49 -10.60 -14.50
C TYR A 24 -44.21 -9.77 -14.30
N ALA A 25 -43.76 -9.02 -15.31
CA ALA A 25 -42.60 -8.15 -15.16
C ALA A 25 -42.87 -6.95 -14.22
N LEU A 26 -44.11 -6.48 -14.13
CA LEU A 26 -44.48 -5.31 -13.34
C LEU A 26 -44.75 -5.64 -11.87
N TYR A 27 -45.37 -6.78 -11.59
CA TYR A 27 -45.78 -7.18 -10.25
C TYR A 27 -44.96 -8.34 -9.67
N GLY A 28 -44.15 -9.01 -10.50
CA GLY A 28 -43.41 -10.20 -10.09
C GLY A 28 -44.31 -11.40 -9.90
N ASP A 29 -43.75 -12.49 -9.37
CA ASP A 29 -44.51 -13.68 -8.99
C ASP A 29 -45.33 -13.38 -7.72
N SER A 30 -46.63 -13.14 -7.87
CA SER A 30 -47.53 -12.76 -6.77
C SER A 30 -47.82 -13.91 -5.80
N GLU A 31 -47.68 -15.16 -6.26
CA GLU A 31 -47.99 -16.37 -5.47
C GLU A 31 -46.99 -16.59 -4.31
N ALA A 32 -45.80 -15.97 -4.35
CA ALA A 32 -44.82 -16.10 -3.29
C ALA A 32 -45.08 -15.19 -2.07
N ARG A 33 -46.13 -14.36 -2.10
CA ARG A 33 -46.40 -13.32 -1.08
C ARG A 33 -47.56 -13.62 -0.12
N ASP A 34 -48.19 -14.79 -0.21
CA ASP A 34 -49.39 -15.13 0.56
C ASP A 34 -49.17 -15.47 2.04
N SER A 35 -47.99 -15.22 2.61
CA SER A 35 -47.70 -15.55 4.02
C SER A 35 -47.68 -14.37 5.01
N GLU A 36 -47.90 -13.11 4.58
CA GLU A 36 -48.12 -12.01 5.54
C GLU A 36 -49.21 -11.01 5.10
N PRO A 37 -50.17 -10.67 5.97
CA PRO A 37 -51.20 -9.68 5.67
C PRO A 37 -50.64 -8.27 5.87
N SER A 38 -49.67 -7.89 5.05
CA SER A 38 -49.22 -6.50 4.95
C SER A 38 -49.89 -5.85 3.76
N GLN A 39 -50.89 -5.02 4.07
CA GLN A 39 -51.56 -4.09 3.18
C GLN A 39 -50.54 -3.31 2.34
N THR A 40 -50.17 -3.83 1.17
CA THR A 40 -49.43 -3.06 0.17
C THR A 40 -50.37 -2.85 -0.99
N THR A 41 -51.15 -1.79 -0.80
CA THR A 41 -51.82 -1.02 -1.84
C THR A 41 -51.11 -1.14 -3.18
N THR A 42 -51.89 -1.35 -4.23
CA THR A 42 -51.65 -1.08 -5.65
C THR A 42 -50.85 0.21 -5.85
N ARG A 43 -49.55 0.20 -5.56
CA ARG A 43 -48.68 1.34 -5.78
C ARG A 43 -48.34 1.30 -7.26
N SER A 44 -48.66 2.38 -7.97
CA SER A 44 -48.27 2.52 -9.38
C SER A 44 -46.79 2.12 -9.56
N ALA A 45 -46.46 1.40 -10.63
CA ALA A 45 -45.10 0.96 -10.92
C ALA A 45 -44.09 2.13 -10.86
N ILE A 46 -44.54 3.31 -11.26
CA ILE A 46 -43.79 4.57 -11.18
C ILE A 46 -43.45 4.94 -9.72
N ALA A 47 -44.40 4.79 -8.80
CA ALA A 47 -44.15 5.06 -7.38
C ALA A 47 -43.16 4.04 -6.76
N HIS A 48 -43.19 2.79 -7.21
CA HIS A 48 -42.23 1.76 -6.79
C HIS A 48 -40.83 2.02 -7.34
N LEU A 49 -40.71 2.34 -8.64
CA LEU A 49 -39.44 2.74 -9.26
C LEU A 49 -38.84 3.97 -8.57
N ARG A 50 -39.64 5.00 -8.30
CA ARG A 50 -39.17 6.17 -7.55
C ARG A 50 -38.77 5.87 -6.11
N ALA A 51 -39.32 4.82 -5.49
CA ALA A 51 -38.89 4.38 -4.17
C ALA A 51 -37.53 3.68 -4.25
N LEU A 52 -37.34 2.79 -5.25
CA LEU A 52 -36.07 2.11 -5.51
C LEU A 52 -34.96 3.08 -5.92
N GLU A 53 -35.26 4.10 -6.73
CA GLU A 53 -34.31 5.16 -7.08
C GLU A 53 -33.85 5.92 -5.84
N ARG A 54 -34.78 6.22 -4.91
CA ARG A 54 -34.45 6.88 -3.65
C ARG A 54 -33.58 5.99 -2.74
N THR A 55 -33.90 4.70 -2.62
CA THR A 55 -33.07 3.78 -1.82
C THR A 55 -31.70 3.56 -2.44
N LEU A 56 -31.60 3.50 -3.78
CA LEU A 56 -30.32 3.40 -4.48
C LEU A 56 -29.48 4.67 -4.33
N ALA A 57 -30.10 5.86 -4.40
CA ALA A 57 -29.42 7.12 -4.13
C ALA A 57 -28.88 7.19 -2.68
N GLN A 58 -29.65 6.71 -1.71
CA GLN A 58 -29.19 6.58 -0.32
C GLN A 58 -28.04 5.57 -0.17
N LEU A 59 -28.12 4.42 -0.84
CA LEU A 59 -27.07 3.41 -0.81
C LEU A 59 -25.78 3.92 -1.44
N ARG A 60 -25.87 4.67 -2.54
CA ARG A 60 -24.73 5.32 -3.20
C ARG A 60 -24.07 6.36 -2.29
N ALA A 61 -24.84 7.10 -1.50
CA ALA A 61 -24.29 8.08 -0.55
C ALA A 61 -23.61 7.41 0.65
N ARG A 62 -24.07 6.21 1.05
CA ARG A 62 -23.60 5.52 2.25
C ARG A 62 -22.47 4.52 2.00
N SER A 63 -22.34 3.98 0.78
CA SER A 63 -21.35 2.98 0.43
C SER A 63 -20.46 3.44 -0.74
N PRO A 64 -19.13 3.60 -0.54
CA PRO A 64 -18.22 3.95 -1.62
C PRO A 64 -18.19 2.88 -2.72
N ALA A 65 -18.29 1.59 -2.35
CA ALA A 65 -18.33 0.47 -3.30
C ALA A 65 -19.53 0.55 -4.27
N ALA A 66 -20.71 0.95 -3.77
CA ALA A 66 -21.89 1.14 -4.63
C ALA A 66 -21.68 2.28 -5.64
N SER A 67 -20.97 3.34 -5.24
CA SER A 67 -20.62 4.44 -6.14
C SER A 67 -19.60 4.04 -7.21
N GLU A 68 -18.64 3.18 -6.85
CA GLU A 68 -17.62 2.65 -7.75
C GLU A 68 -18.21 1.70 -8.78
N VAL A 69 -19.11 0.80 -8.38
CA VAL A 69 -19.79 -0.12 -9.32
C VAL A 69 -20.62 0.65 -10.35
N LEU A 70 -21.31 1.72 -9.93
CA LEU A 70 -22.05 2.57 -10.88
C LEU A 70 -21.11 3.38 -11.78
N ALA A 71 -19.95 3.81 -11.28
CA ALA A 71 -18.94 4.45 -12.11
C ALA A 71 -18.35 3.47 -13.14
N LEU A 72 -18.11 2.22 -12.74
CA LEU A 72 -17.65 1.14 -13.61
C LEU A 72 -18.69 0.78 -14.68
N GLN A 73 -19.97 0.67 -14.31
CA GLN A 73 -21.05 0.43 -15.27
C GLN A 73 -21.15 1.56 -16.32
N LYS A 74 -20.95 2.81 -15.90
CA LYS A 74 -20.95 3.97 -16.80
C LYS A 74 -19.72 4.03 -17.71
N ALA A 75 -18.54 3.72 -17.17
CA ALA A 75 -17.30 3.71 -17.93
C ALA A 75 -17.25 2.55 -18.93
N HIS A 76 -17.78 1.39 -18.53
CA HIS A 76 -17.70 0.15 -19.28
C HIS A 76 -19.06 -0.58 -19.31
N PRO A 77 -20.04 -0.05 -20.07
CA PRO A 77 -21.34 -0.70 -20.22
C PRO A 77 -21.21 -2.09 -20.87
N SER A 78 -20.14 -2.33 -21.64
CA SER A 78 -19.83 -3.62 -22.28
C SER A 78 -19.52 -4.76 -21.31
N LEU A 79 -19.15 -4.48 -20.06
CA LEU A 79 -18.88 -5.52 -19.06
C LEU A 79 -20.17 -6.13 -18.50
N PHE A 80 -21.28 -5.38 -18.53
CA PHE A 80 -22.55 -5.76 -17.91
C PHE A 80 -23.63 -6.16 -18.92
N HIS A 81 -23.39 -5.91 -20.21
CA HIS A 81 -24.23 -6.44 -21.28
C HIS A 81 -23.57 -7.69 -21.87
N PRO A 82 -24.22 -8.86 -21.85
CA PRO A 82 -23.73 -10.01 -22.60
C PRO A 82 -23.59 -9.59 -24.07
N HIS A 83 -22.40 -9.78 -24.65
CA HIS A 83 -22.18 -9.47 -26.05
C HIS A 83 -23.17 -10.29 -26.88
N PRO A 84 -23.83 -9.71 -27.92
CA PRO A 84 -24.67 -10.51 -28.79
C PRO A 84 -23.80 -11.59 -29.40
N SER A 85 -24.15 -12.86 -29.13
CA SER A 85 -23.41 -14.06 -29.56
C SER A 85 -23.28 -14.23 -31.08
N ASN A 86 -23.86 -13.32 -31.85
CA ASN A 86 -23.87 -13.32 -33.31
C ASN A 86 -23.05 -12.13 -33.83
N LEU A 87 -21.72 -12.18 -33.68
CA LEU A 87 -20.87 -11.41 -34.59
C LEU A 87 -20.82 -12.17 -35.93
N PRO A 88 -21.27 -11.60 -37.06
CA PRO A 88 -20.99 -12.19 -38.35
C PRO A 88 -19.49 -12.08 -38.58
N SER A 89 -18.79 -13.22 -38.53
CA SER A 89 -17.38 -13.28 -38.89
C SER A 89 -17.24 -12.77 -40.33
N THR A 90 -16.65 -11.60 -40.50
CA THR A 90 -16.45 -10.96 -41.81
C THR A 90 -15.39 -11.67 -42.65
N LEU A 91 -14.74 -12.71 -42.10
CA LEU A 91 -13.70 -13.48 -42.76
C LEU A 91 -14.23 -14.82 -43.28
N PRO A 92 -13.85 -15.22 -44.52
CA PRO A 92 -14.13 -16.55 -45.01
C PRO A 92 -13.47 -17.63 -44.14
N PRO A 93 -14.04 -18.84 -44.04
CA PRO A 93 -13.62 -19.87 -43.08
C PRO A 93 -12.17 -20.33 -43.26
N SER A 94 -11.64 -20.27 -44.49
CA SER A 94 -10.24 -20.58 -44.78
C SER A 94 -9.24 -19.58 -44.17
N GLN A 95 -9.59 -18.29 -44.14
CA GLN A 95 -8.77 -17.24 -43.53
C GLN A 95 -8.83 -17.32 -42.00
N LEU A 96 -9.98 -17.71 -41.43
CA LEU A 96 -10.09 -17.99 -40.00
C LEU A 96 -9.21 -19.16 -39.58
N ALA A 97 -9.20 -20.25 -40.35
CA ALA A 97 -8.34 -21.40 -40.07
C ALA A 97 -6.85 -21.02 -40.14
N ALA A 98 -6.44 -20.25 -41.15
CA ALA A 98 -5.07 -19.74 -41.26
C ALA A 98 -4.68 -18.84 -40.09
N LEU A 99 -5.59 -17.97 -39.64
CA LEU A 99 -5.36 -17.09 -38.49
C LEU A 99 -5.25 -17.89 -37.18
N ILE A 100 -6.13 -18.88 -36.97
CA ILE A 100 -6.06 -19.77 -35.82
C ILE A 100 -4.75 -20.55 -35.83
N LEU A 101 -4.32 -21.05 -36.99
CA LEU A 101 -3.05 -21.77 -37.12
C LEU A 101 -1.85 -20.85 -36.82
N ALA A 102 -1.86 -19.63 -37.34
CA ALA A 102 -0.81 -18.62 -37.10
C ALA A 102 -0.71 -18.24 -35.61
N HIS A 103 -1.84 -18.20 -34.90
CA HIS A 103 -1.90 -17.87 -33.46
C HIS A 103 -1.94 -19.10 -32.54
N SER A 104 -1.83 -20.31 -33.08
CA SER A 104 -1.93 -21.57 -32.32
C SER A 104 -0.98 -21.61 -31.12
N GLN A 105 0.26 -21.18 -31.30
CA GLN A 105 1.28 -21.13 -30.25
C GLN A 105 0.96 -20.10 -29.16
N LEU A 106 0.27 -19.00 -29.51
CA LEU A 106 -0.20 -18.03 -28.53
C LEU A 106 -1.34 -18.62 -27.69
N TYR A 107 -2.26 -19.38 -28.29
CA TYR A 107 -3.32 -20.04 -27.53
C TYR A 107 -2.78 -21.11 -26.58
N THR A 108 -1.79 -21.91 -27.00
CA THR A 108 -1.18 -22.94 -26.14
C THR A 108 -0.34 -22.33 -25.02
N SER A 109 0.41 -21.26 -25.28
CA SER A 109 1.18 -20.55 -24.26
C SER A 109 0.29 -19.81 -23.26
N VAL A 110 -0.77 -19.13 -23.74
CA VAL A 110 -1.72 -18.43 -22.85
C VAL A 110 -2.52 -19.43 -22.02
N SER A 111 -2.96 -20.55 -22.60
CA SER A 111 -3.66 -21.59 -21.83
C SER A 111 -2.75 -22.20 -20.76
N ALA A 112 -1.49 -22.49 -21.08
CA ALA A 112 -0.50 -22.97 -20.11
C ALA A 112 -0.26 -21.95 -18.98
N ASN A 113 -0.14 -20.66 -19.31
CA ASN A 113 0.01 -19.59 -18.32
C ASN A 113 -1.24 -19.43 -17.45
N LEU A 114 -2.45 -19.55 -18.01
CA LEU A 114 -3.71 -19.49 -17.25
C LEU A 114 -3.87 -20.69 -16.31
N THR A 115 -3.52 -21.89 -16.77
CA THR A 115 -3.50 -23.08 -15.89
C THR A 115 -2.47 -22.92 -14.78
N GLN A 116 -1.30 -22.35 -15.09
CA GLN A 116 -0.29 -22.05 -14.08
C GLN A 116 -0.79 -21.00 -13.07
N LEU A 117 -1.50 -19.96 -13.51
CA LEU A 117 -2.11 -18.96 -12.62
C LEU A 117 -3.23 -19.55 -11.75
N GLN A 118 -3.99 -20.50 -12.29
CA GLN A 118 -5.01 -21.22 -11.54
C GLN A 118 -4.39 -22.12 -10.46
N ASP A 119 -3.21 -22.69 -10.72
CA ASP A 119 -2.45 -23.50 -9.76
C ASP A 119 -1.70 -22.65 -8.72
N THR A 120 -1.37 -21.40 -9.04
CA THR A 120 -0.81 -20.48 -8.04
C THR A 120 -1.90 -20.05 -7.05
N ARG A 121 -1.93 -20.72 -5.89
CA ARG A 121 -2.71 -20.24 -4.75
C ARG A 121 -2.24 -18.83 -4.39
N VAL A 122 -3.19 -17.89 -4.33
CA VAL A 122 -2.94 -16.54 -3.82
C VAL A 122 -2.27 -16.69 -2.44
N PRO A 123 -1.08 -16.11 -2.22
CA PRO A 123 -0.38 -16.26 -0.95
C PRO A 123 -1.24 -15.76 0.21
N ASP A 124 -1.12 -16.44 1.35
CA ASP A 124 -1.89 -16.13 2.56
C ASP A 124 -1.67 -14.65 2.97
N PRO A 125 -2.73 -13.81 2.94
CA PRO A 125 -2.62 -12.40 3.30
C PRO A 125 -2.25 -12.20 4.79
N ALA A 126 -2.35 -13.23 5.63
CA ALA A 126 -1.92 -13.11 7.03
C ALA A 126 -0.42 -12.77 7.16
N GLY A 127 0.41 -13.19 6.21
CA GLY A 127 1.84 -12.84 6.19
C GLY A 127 2.08 -11.35 5.89
N THR A 128 1.36 -10.81 4.91
CA THR A 128 1.50 -9.40 4.50
C THR A 128 0.91 -8.45 5.54
N VAL A 129 -0.19 -8.84 6.20
CA VAL A 129 -0.76 -8.08 7.33
C VAL A 129 0.22 -7.98 8.49
N LYS A 130 0.92 -9.08 8.84
CA LYS A 130 1.97 -9.05 9.89
C LYS A 130 3.12 -8.11 9.53
N LEU A 131 3.50 -8.02 8.25
CA LEU A 131 4.53 -7.08 7.82
C LEU A 131 4.06 -5.62 7.96
N LEU A 132 2.79 -5.36 7.65
CA LEU A 132 2.18 -4.04 7.84
C LEU A 132 2.14 -3.64 9.32
N ASP A 133 1.83 -4.59 10.21
CA ASP A 133 1.84 -4.37 11.67
C ASP A 133 3.23 -4.07 12.24
N LEU A 134 4.30 -4.55 11.59
CA LEU A 134 5.68 -4.29 11.99
C LEU A 134 6.17 -2.91 11.56
N ALA A 135 5.64 -2.34 10.48
CA ALA A 135 6.03 -1.02 9.97
C ALA A 135 6.04 0.10 11.04
N PRO A 136 4.98 0.30 11.85
CA PRO A 136 4.99 1.34 12.88
C PRO A 136 5.98 1.07 14.02
N ARG A 137 6.32 -0.21 14.29
CA ARG A 137 7.32 -0.56 15.30
C ARG A 137 8.73 -0.20 14.83
N ILE A 138 9.02 -0.44 13.55
CA ILE A 138 10.30 -0.06 12.94
C ILE A 138 10.46 1.46 12.96
N GLU A 139 9.41 2.21 12.61
CA GLU A 139 9.48 3.67 12.62
C GLU A 139 9.73 4.23 14.03
N LYS A 140 9.05 3.70 15.05
CA LYS A 140 9.31 4.07 16.46
C LYS A 140 10.75 3.76 16.88
N ALA A 141 11.31 2.62 16.44
CA ALA A 141 12.68 2.25 16.75
C ALA A 141 13.68 3.20 16.05
N ARG A 142 13.41 3.56 14.79
CA ARG A 142 14.22 4.50 14.01
C ARG A 142 14.30 5.88 14.68
N VAL A 143 13.16 6.43 15.10
CA VAL A 143 13.11 7.73 15.80
C VAL A 143 13.94 7.69 17.09
N ARG A 144 13.89 6.58 17.85
CA ARG A 144 14.73 6.41 19.05
C ARG A 144 16.21 6.33 18.69
N GLN A 145 16.56 5.61 17.63
CA GLN A 145 17.95 5.48 17.17
C GLN A 145 18.51 6.84 16.72
N GLU A 146 17.73 7.66 16.02
CA GLU A 146 18.13 9.00 15.62
C GLU A 146 18.35 9.91 16.84
N LYS A 147 17.47 9.82 17.85
CA LYS A 147 17.64 10.55 19.12
C LYS A 147 18.91 10.13 19.84
N GLN A 148 19.14 8.83 19.99
CA GLN A 148 20.35 8.28 20.62
C GLN A 148 21.62 8.68 19.86
N ALA A 149 21.59 8.66 18.53
CA ALA A 149 22.74 9.05 17.71
C ALA A 149 23.12 10.53 17.94
N ARG A 150 22.12 11.42 18.09
CA ARG A 150 22.35 12.84 18.42
C ARG A 150 22.95 13.00 19.81
N GLU A 151 22.36 12.34 20.82
CA GLU A 151 22.87 12.38 22.20
C GLU A 151 24.31 11.87 22.29
N VAL A 152 24.62 10.76 21.62
CA VAL A 152 25.98 10.21 21.60
C VAL A 152 26.95 11.13 20.86
N ALA A 153 26.54 11.76 19.76
CA ALA A 153 27.39 12.72 19.05
C ALA A 153 27.71 13.94 19.93
N GLU A 154 26.71 14.46 20.66
CA GLU A 154 26.93 15.56 21.61
C GLU A 154 27.84 15.15 22.76
N LEU A 155 27.62 13.98 23.35
CA LEU A 155 28.45 13.47 24.44
C LEU A 155 29.89 13.27 23.99
N ARG A 156 30.11 12.75 22.78
CA ARG A 156 31.46 12.61 22.19
C ARG A 156 32.14 13.95 21.99
N ALA A 157 31.41 14.96 21.50
CA ALA A 157 31.96 16.30 21.34
C ALA A 157 32.34 16.94 22.69
N ARG A 158 31.50 16.76 23.73
CA ARG A 158 31.80 17.26 25.08
C ARG A 158 32.97 16.52 25.70
N SER A 159 33.04 15.20 25.59
CA SER A 159 34.15 14.42 26.12
C SER A 159 35.46 14.74 25.42
N ALA A 160 35.43 14.94 24.10
CA ALA A 160 36.62 15.34 23.34
C ALA A 160 37.17 16.68 23.86
N ARG A 161 36.32 17.69 24.04
CA ARG A 161 36.74 18.99 24.58
C ARG A 161 37.34 18.91 25.98
N VAL A 162 36.77 18.09 26.86
CA VAL A 162 37.31 17.90 28.22
C VAL A 162 38.68 17.23 28.16
N VAL A 163 38.87 16.24 27.28
CA VAL A 163 40.15 15.59 27.08
C VAL A 163 41.17 16.55 26.48
N GLU A 164 40.79 17.35 25.48
CA GLU A 164 41.64 18.40 24.89
C GLU A 164 42.11 19.39 25.96
N GLN A 165 41.18 19.93 26.75
CA GLN A 165 41.52 20.85 27.84
C GLN A 165 42.46 20.23 28.88
N TRP A 166 42.24 18.95 29.22
CA TRP A 166 43.11 18.24 30.16
C TRP A 166 44.51 18.00 29.57
N LEU A 167 44.62 17.69 28.28
CA LEU A 167 45.90 17.53 27.61
C LEU A 167 46.66 18.85 27.54
N GLU A 168 46.00 19.93 27.12
CA GLU A 168 46.61 21.26 26.98
C GLU A 168 47.02 21.84 28.33
N VAL A 169 46.08 21.96 29.27
CA VAL A 169 46.33 22.65 30.54
C VAL A 169 47.00 21.71 31.54
N GLY A 170 46.53 20.47 31.61
CA GLY A 170 46.96 19.49 32.59
C GLY A 170 48.31 18.89 32.25
N MET A 171 48.48 18.37 31.03
CA MET A 171 49.73 17.70 30.64
C MET A 171 50.77 18.68 30.11
N LEU A 172 50.45 19.42 29.04
CA LEU A 172 51.43 20.32 28.40
C LEU A 172 51.83 21.45 29.35
N GLY A 173 50.85 22.18 29.91
CA GLY A 173 51.14 23.26 30.86
C GLY A 173 51.83 22.80 32.16
N MET A 174 51.69 21.54 32.56
CA MET A 174 52.48 20.99 33.67
C MET A 174 53.89 20.61 33.21
N SER A 175 54.04 20.03 32.02
CA SER A 175 55.35 19.66 31.46
C SER A 175 56.26 20.87 31.22
N GLU A 176 55.70 21.99 30.75
CA GLU A 176 56.44 23.26 30.58
C GLU A 176 56.94 23.78 31.92
N ARG A 177 56.08 23.77 32.95
CA ARG A 177 56.48 24.16 34.30
C ARG A 177 57.56 23.23 34.84
N TRP A 178 57.40 21.92 34.71
CA TRP A 178 58.44 20.96 35.13
C TRP A 178 59.77 21.19 34.43
N ALA A 179 59.76 21.47 33.13
CA ALA A 179 60.97 21.79 32.37
C ALA A 179 61.65 23.06 32.89
N GLU A 180 60.89 24.12 33.17
CA GLU A 180 61.42 25.35 33.77
C GLU A 180 62.02 25.11 35.17
N TRP A 181 61.35 24.32 36.01
CA TRP A 181 61.87 23.93 37.32
C TRP A 181 63.17 23.12 37.19
N GLU A 182 63.23 22.18 36.25
CA GLU A 182 64.43 21.38 35.97
C GLU A 182 65.59 22.25 35.49
N GLU A 183 65.33 23.24 34.63
CA GLU A 183 66.33 24.21 34.17
C GLU A 183 66.89 25.04 35.33
N ARG A 184 66.03 25.61 36.17
CA ARG A 184 66.45 26.36 37.36
C ARG A 184 67.23 25.48 38.34
N LEU A 185 66.80 24.23 38.56
CA LEU A 185 67.51 23.28 39.41
C LEU A 185 68.91 22.99 38.84
N ARG A 186 69.02 22.80 37.53
CA ARG A 186 70.29 22.59 36.82
C ARG A 186 71.22 23.79 36.97
N GLU A 187 70.71 25.02 36.86
CA GLU A 187 71.50 26.24 37.10
C GLU A 187 72.06 26.30 38.53
N VAL A 188 71.21 26.04 39.53
CA VAL A 188 71.63 25.99 40.94
C VAL A 188 72.65 24.88 41.16
N GLU A 189 72.44 23.70 40.59
CA GLU A 189 73.37 22.58 40.68
C GLU A 189 74.74 22.93 40.09
N ILE A 190 74.78 23.61 38.93
CA ILE A 190 76.03 24.08 38.32
C ILE A 190 76.76 25.04 39.28
N VAL A 191 76.05 25.99 39.90
CA VAL A 191 76.65 26.94 40.85
C VAL A 191 77.19 26.22 42.09
N VAL A 192 76.44 25.26 42.64
CA VAL A 192 76.87 24.45 43.78
C VAL A 192 78.12 23.64 43.43
N ARG A 193 78.12 22.91 42.31
CA ARG A 193 79.29 22.15 41.83
C ARG A 193 80.52 23.04 41.64
N ARG A 194 80.35 24.25 41.10
CA ARG A 194 81.44 25.23 40.96
C ARG A 194 82.00 25.66 42.32
N ARG A 195 81.14 25.95 43.30
CA ARG A 195 81.53 26.35 44.66
C ARG A 195 82.20 25.21 45.42
N GLU A 196 81.67 24.00 45.33
CA GLU A 196 82.27 22.80 45.91
C GLU A 196 83.63 22.50 45.28
N GLY A 197 83.75 22.61 43.96
CA GLY A 197 85.03 22.47 43.28
C GLY A 197 86.05 23.57 43.64
N ALA A 198 85.61 24.78 43.95
CA ALA A 198 86.49 25.83 44.50
C ALA A 198 86.94 25.49 45.93
N LYS A 199 86.01 25.09 46.81
CA LYS A 199 86.33 24.67 48.19
C LYS A 199 87.25 23.45 48.25
N ARG A 200 87.09 22.46 47.36
CA ARG A 200 88.01 21.30 47.31
C ARG A 200 89.43 21.69 46.93
N ARG A 201 89.57 22.64 46.00
CA ARG A 201 90.88 23.22 45.62
C ARG A 201 91.50 24.03 46.76
N GLU A 202 90.70 24.80 47.50
CA GLU A 202 91.15 25.55 48.67
C GLU A 202 91.57 24.64 49.84
N ASN A 203 90.82 23.55 50.07
CA ASN A 203 91.11 22.56 51.11
C ASN A 203 92.23 21.57 50.75
N GLY A 204 92.90 21.74 49.60
CA GLY A 204 94.02 20.90 49.19
C GLY A 204 93.66 19.43 48.91
N MET A 205 92.38 19.11 48.70
CA MET A 205 91.94 17.78 48.27
C MET A 205 91.72 17.79 46.76
N VAL A 206 92.78 17.42 46.04
CA VAL A 206 92.73 16.88 44.67
C VAL A 206 93.07 15.41 44.75
#